data_AF-A0A182YF48-F1
#
_entry.id   AF-A0A182YF48-F1
#
_cell.length_a   1.000
_cell.length_b   1.000
_cell.length_c   1.000
_cell.angle_alpha   90.00
_cell.angle_beta   90.00
_cell.angle_gamma   90.00
#
_symmetry.space_group_name_H-M   'P 1'
#
loop_
_entity.id
_entity.type
_entity.pdbx_description
1 polymer ?
#
loop_
_entity_poly.entity_id
_entity_poly.type
_entity_poly.pdbx_seq_one_letter_code
_entity_poly.pdbx_strand_id
1 'polypeptide(L)'
;MSTENVERFVNEQLKEDLRVYEKRLKELNAEMLEYVQLKHMIETILTKEHRAEFKTQVNIGGNMFIKARAENVEHILVDVGLKVYVEFKIEEAIFPLALVSF
;
A
#
# COMPACT_ATOMS: atom_id res chain seq x y z
N MET A 1 -34.52 9.23 30.61
CA MET A 1 -34.05 8.43 29.45
C MET A 1 -34.53 7.01 29.69
N SER A 2 -35.47 6.50 28.89
CA SER A 2 -35.90 5.10 29.01
C SER A 2 -34.74 4.17 28.60
N THR A 3 -34.63 3.01 29.24
CA THR A 3 -33.66 1.96 28.91
C THR A 3 -33.72 1.56 27.44
N GLU A 4 -34.92 1.57 26.86
CA GLU A 4 -35.19 1.29 25.45
C GLU A 4 -34.48 2.28 24.49
N ASN A 5 -34.39 3.56 24.86
CA ASN A 5 -33.66 4.55 24.05
C ASN A 5 -32.14 4.32 24.09
N VAL A 6 -31.62 3.81 25.21
CA VAL A 6 -30.19 3.50 25.35
C VAL A 6 -29.85 2.25 24.54
N GLU A 7 -30.65 1.20 24.63
CA GLU A 7 -30.45 -0.03 23.84
C GLU A 7 -30.50 0.24 22.35
N ARG A 8 -31.46 1.07 21.92
CA ARG A 8 -31.59 1.47 20.52
C ARG A 8 -30.38 2.27 20.03
N PHE A 9 -29.92 3.27 20.80
CA PHE A 9 -28.73 4.04 20.45
C PHE A 9 -27.46 3.17 20.37
N VAL A 10 -27.28 2.24 21.31
CA VAL A 10 -26.15 1.31 21.29
C VAL A 10 -26.20 0.40 20.06
N ASN A 11 -27.36 -0.18 19.76
CA ASN A 11 -27.48 -1.17 18.70
C ASN A 11 -27.52 -0.57 17.28
N GLU A 12 -28.24 0.53 17.09
CA GLU A 12 -28.47 1.11 15.76
C GLU A 12 -27.40 2.12 15.37
N GLN A 13 -26.70 2.73 16.35
CA GLN A 13 -25.72 3.76 16.08
C GLN A 13 -24.31 3.31 16.46
N LEU A 14 -24.02 3.03 17.73
CA LEU A 14 -22.65 2.74 18.15
C LEU A 14 -22.08 1.46 17.51
N LYS A 15 -22.88 0.41 17.36
CA LYS A 15 -22.43 -0.83 16.69
C LYS A 15 -22.18 -0.62 15.20
N GLU A 16 -23.02 0.15 14.54
CA GLU A 16 -22.87 0.42 13.11
C GLU A 16 -21.66 1.34 12.86
N ASP A 17 -21.50 2.38 13.67
CA ASP A 17 -20.31 3.24 13.66
C ASP A 17 -19.03 2.42 13.86
N LEU A 18 -19.01 1.54 14.87
CA LEU A 18 -17.87 0.64 15.11
C LEU A 18 -17.58 -0.23 13.89
N ARG A 19 -18.61 -0.82 13.26
CA ARG A 19 -18.46 -1.63 12.05
C ARG A 19 -17.84 -0.85 10.90
N VAL A 20 -18.27 0.40 10.71
CA VAL A 20 -17.73 1.30 9.68
C VAL A 20 -16.26 1.64 9.98
N TYR A 21 -15.94 2.00 11.21
CA TYR A 21 -14.57 2.32 11.61
C TYR A 21 -13.64 1.11 11.51
N GLU A 22 -14.07 -0.08 11.91
CA GLU A 22 -13.29 -1.31 11.75
C GLU A 22 -13.02 -1.62 10.28
N LYS A 23 -14.00 -1.42 9.39
CA LYS A 23 -13.81 -1.59 7.95
C LYS A 23 -12.77 -0.60 7.42
N ARG A 24 -12.90 0.67 7.79
CA ARG A 24 -11.97 1.73 7.36
C ARG A 24 -10.55 1.48 7.87
N LEU A 25 -10.40 1.03 9.12
CA LEU A 25 -9.12 0.65 9.69
C LEU A 25 -8.48 -0.51 8.94
N LYS A 26 -9.26 -1.54 8.56
CA LYS A 26 -8.76 -2.65 7.75
C LYS A 26 -8.27 -2.21 6.37
N GLU A 27 -9.00 -1.32 5.71
CA GLU A 27 -8.61 -0.74 4.42
C GLU A 27 -7.30 0.05 4.54
N LEU A 28 -7.22 0.97 5.50
CA LEU A 28 -6.01 1.76 5.75
C LEU A 28 -4.81 0.89 6.11
N ASN A 29 -5.00 -0.16 6.92
CA ASN A 29 -3.93 -1.10 7.24
C ASN A 29 -3.45 -1.89 6.02
N ALA A 30 -4.35 -2.26 5.11
CA ALA A 30 -3.96 -2.93 3.87
C ALA A 30 -3.14 -1.99 2.97
N GLU A 31 -3.60 -0.75 2.79
CA GLU A 31 -2.86 0.28 2.04
C GLU A 31 -1.47 0.52 2.65
N MET A 32 -1.38 0.71 3.98
CA MET A 32 -0.10 0.86 4.68
C MET A 32 0.82 -0.35 4.51
N LEU A 33 0.28 -1.57 4.51
CA LEU A 33 1.08 -2.78 4.31
C LEU A 33 1.71 -2.81 2.92
N GLU A 34 0.97 -2.43 1.88
CA GLU A 34 1.48 -2.32 0.51
C GLU A 34 2.63 -1.30 0.44
N TYR A 35 2.50 -0.14 1.10
CA TYR A 35 3.57 0.86 1.17
C TYR A 35 4.83 0.33 1.88
N VAL A 36 4.67 -0.39 3.00
CA VAL A 36 5.80 -0.98 3.73
C VAL A 36 6.52 -2.02 2.87
N GLN A 37 5.78 -2.86 2.16
CA GLN A 37 6.35 -3.86 1.24
C GLN A 37 7.11 -3.19 0.09
N LEU A 38 6.53 -2.15 -0.52
CA LEU A 38 7.16 -1.39 -1.60
C LEU A 38 8.47 -0.73 -1.12
N LYS A 39 8.44 -0.07 0.04
CA LYS A 39 9.63 0.54 0.64
C LYS A 39 10.74 -0.50 0.86
N HIS A 40 10.41 -1.64 1.44
CA HIS A 40 11.39 -2.71 1.68
C HIS A 40 11.97 -3.25 0.36
N MET A 41 11.16 -3.35 -0.69
CA MET A 41 11.63 -3.76 -2.01
C MET A 41 12.63 -2.74 -2.59
N ILE A 42 12.32 -1.45 -2.52
CA ILE A 42 13.20 -0.37 -2.99
C ILE A 42 14.53 -0.37 -2.21
N GLU A 43 14.50 -0.47 -0.89
CA GLU A 43 15.71 -0.58 -0.05
C GLU A 43 16.56 -1.82 -0.41
N THR A 44 15.89 -2.95 -0.67
CA THR A 44 16.57 -4.18 -1.12
C THR A 44 17.22 -4.03 -2.49
N ILE A 45 16.63 -3.24 -3.39
CA ILE A 45 17.22 -2.95 -4.70
C ILE A 45 18.44 -2.01 -4.53
N LEU A 46 18.30 -0.97 -3.70
CA LEU A 46 19.37 0.02 -3.46
C LEU A 46 20.61 -0.58 -2.78
N THR A 47 20.46 -1.63 -1.97
CA THR A 47 21.57 -2.31 -1.29
C THR A 47 22.35 -3.27 -2.19
N LYS A 48 21.83 -3.64 -3.37
CA LYS A 48 22.54 -4.52 -4.31
C LYS A 48 23.56 -3.71 -5.11
N GLU A 49 24.85 -4.04 -4.93
CA GLU A 49 25.98 -3.40 -5.62
C GLU A 49 25.87 -3.44 -7.16
N HIS A 50 25.14 -4.42 -7.72
CA HIS A 50 24.93 -4.56 -9.15
C HIS A 50 23.43 -4.44 -9.48
N ARG A 51 22.97 -3.22 -9.79
CA ARG A 51 21.60 -2.90 -10.23
C ARG A 51 21.24 -3.46 -11.64
N ALA A 52 22.12 -4.27 -12.22
CA ALA A 52 22.02 -4.80 -13.58
C ALA A 52 21.09 -6.02 -13.72
N GLU A 53 20.67 -6.65 -12.60
CA GLU A 53 19.73 -7.76 -12.71
C GLU A 53 18.85 -7.91 -11.45
N PHE A 54 17.57 -7.53 -11.59
CA PHE A 54 16.58 -7.74 -10.54
C PHE A 54 15.56 -8.79 -10.98
N LYS A 55 15.60 -9.94 -10.30
CA LYS A 55 14.59 -11.00 -10.47
C LYS A 55 13.49 -10.81 -9.43
N THR A 56 12.25 -10.82 -9.86
CA THR A 56 11.08 -10.73 -8.99
C THR A 56 9.98 -11.69 -9.45
N GLN A 57 9.02 -11.95 -8.56
CA GLN A 57 7.79 -12.65 -8.90
C GLN A 57 6.62 -11.69 -8.78
N VAL A 58 5.85 -11.57 -9.86
CA VAL A 58 4.71 -10.65 -9.94
C VAL A 58 3.43 -11.47 -9.92
N ASN A 59 2.50 -11.12 -9.04
CA ASN A 59 1.16 -11.69 -9.03
C ASN A 59 0.34 -11.08 -10.18
N ILE A 60 -0.20 -11.93 -11.06
CA ILE A 60 -1.01 -11.51 -12.21
C ILE A 60 -2.52 -11.72 -11.98
N GLY A 61 -2.92 -12.04 -10.74
CA GLY A 61 -4.28 -12.34 -10.35
C GLY A 61 -4.48 -13.81 -9.97
N GLY A 62 -5.50 -14.10 -9.16
CA GLY A 62 -5.86 -15.47 -8.79
C GLY A 62 -4.77 -16.25 -8.05
N ASN A 63 -3.85 -15.57 -7.37
CA ASN A 63 -2.67 -16.17 -6.74
C ASN A 63 -1.72 -16.87 -7.75
N MET A 64 -1.69 -16.37 -8.99
CA MET A 64 -0.79 -16.83 -10.04
C MET A 64 0.42 -15.88 -10.15
N PHE A 65 1.63 -16.44 -10.19
CA PHE A 65 2.87 -15.66 -10.15
C PHE A 65 3.72 -15.90 -11.40
N ILE A 66 4.17 -14.82 -12.04
CA ILE A 66 5.13 -14.85 -13.15
C ILE A 66 6.50 -14.39 -12.65
N LYS A 67 7.57 -15.08 -13.07
CA LYS A 67 8.95 -14.64 -12.86
C LYS A 67 9.28 -13.53 -13.86
N ALA A 68 9.65 -12.37 -13.35
CA ALA A 68 10.10 -11.23 -14.15
C ALA A 68 11.59 -10.95 -13.87
N ARG A 69 12.27 -10.42 -14.88
CA ARG A 69 13.65 -9.95 -14.80
C ARG A 69 13.69 -8.52 -15.31
N ALA A 70 14.19 -7.60 -14.51
CA ALA A 70 14.52 -6.24 -14.91
C ALA A 70 16.04 -6.12 -15.14
N GLU A 71 16.42 -5.63 -16.31
CA GLU A 71 17.82 -5.47 -16.76
C GLU A 71 18.47 -4.21 -16.20
N ASN A 72 17.68 -3.21 -15.82
CA ASN A 72 18.12 -2.00 -15.12
C ASN A 72 17.01 -1.54 -14.17
N VAL A 73 17.37 -1.20 -12.92
CA VAL A 73 16.44 -0.70 -11.90
C VAL A 73 16.85 0.67 -11.37
N GLU A 74 17.27 1.56 -12.28
CA GLU A 74 17.57 2.95 -11.97
C GLU A 74 16.33 3.82 -11.79
N HIS A 75 15.21 3.44 -12.42
CA HIS A 75 13.97 4.22 -12.43
C HIS A 75 12.78 3.38 -11.97
N ILE A 76 11.79 4.06 -11.40
CA ILE A 76 10.52 3.48 -10.95
C ILE A 76 9.37 4.40 -11.36
N LEU A 77 8.26 3.82 -11.78
CA LEU A 77 7.00 4.52 -12.01
C LEU A 77 6.20 4.53 -10.72
N VAL A 78 5.89 5.71 -10.21
CA VAL A 78 5.06 5.91 -9.02
C VAL A 78 3.70 6.45 -9.45
N ASP A 79 2.63 5.79 -8.99
CA ASP A 79 1.26 6.30 -9.16
C ASP A 79 1.07 7.51 -8.25
N VAL A 80 0.75 8.67 -8.83
CA VAL A 80 0.47 9.91 -8.09
C VAL A 80 -1.03 10.24 -8.05
N GLY A 81 -1.88 9.29 -8.47
CA GLY A 81 -3.33 9.42 -8.52
C GLY A 81 -3.86 9.68 -9.94
N LEU A 82 -5.18 9.49 -10.11
CA LEU A 82 -5.89 9.68 -11.39
C LEU A 82 -5.30 8.88 -12.57
N LYS A 83 -4.67 7.73 -12.29
CA LYS A 83 -3.94 6.90 -13.28
C LYS A 83 -2.78 7.65 -13.96
N VAL A 84 -2.23 8.64 -13.26
CA VAL A 84 -1.04 9.37 -13.69
C VAL A 84 0.16 8.75 -13.00
N TYR A 85 1.15 8.36 -13.80
CA TYR A 85 2.39 7.77 -13.33
C TYR A 85 3.53 8.74 -13.60
N VAL A 86 4.38 8.95 -12.60
CA VAL A 86 5.58 9.77 -12.71
C VAL A 86 6.80 8.87 -12.57
N GLU A 87 7.77 9.05 -13.47
CA GLU A 87 9.05 8.37 -13.42
C GLU A 87 9.98 9.09 -12.43
N PHE A 88 10.49 8.35 -11.46
CA PHE A 88 11.48 8.83 -10.49
C PHE A 88 12.74 7.99 -10.60
N LYS A 89 13.89 8.57 -10.24
CA LYS A 89 15.05 7.75 -9.90
C LYS A 89 14.73 6.93 -8.64
N ILE A 90 15.21 5.70 -8.59
CA ILE A 90 14.93 4.80 -7.46
C ILE A 90 15.41 5.36 -6.12
N GLU A 91 16.45 6.19 -6.13
CA GLU A 91 16.99 6.90 -4.96
C GLU A 91 16.07 8.02 -4.46
N GLU A 92 15.34 8.66 -5.38
CA GLU A 92 14.42 9.75 -5.09
C GLU A 92 13.06 9.21 -4.63
N ALA A 93 12.69 7.99 -5.01
CA ALA A 93 11.37 7.40 -4.78
C ALA A 93 11.01 7.21 -3.28
N ILE A 94 12.00 7.14 -2.38
CA ILE A 94 11.77 7.00 -0.93
C ILE A 94 11.14 8.28 -0.34
N PHE A 95 11.43 9.46 -0.91
CA PHE A 95 10.97 10.73 -0.37
C PHE A 95 9.47 11.04 -0.65
N PRO A 96 8.94 10.87 -1.89
CA PRO A 96 7.52 11.00 -2.17
C PRO A 96 6.65 10.01 -1.40
N LEU A 97 7.13 8.78 -1.19
CA LEU A 97 6.39 7.74 -0.44
C LEU A 97 6.11 8.16 1.01
N ALA A 98 6.97 8.98 1.61
CA ALA A 98 6.75 9.52 2.96
C ALA A 98 5.71 10.66 3.00
N LEU A 99 5.47 11.35 1.88
CA LEU A 99 4.54 12.49 1.79
C LEU A 99 3.11 12.07 1.43
N VAL A 100 2.92 10.96 0.72
CA VAL A 100 1.59 10.42 0.36
C VAL A 100 0.92 9.72 1.57
N SER A 101 1.65 9.55 2.68
CA SER A 101 1.18 8.86 3.89
C SER A 101 0.48 9.78 4.92
N PHE A 102 0.17 11.04 4.57
CA PHE A 102 -0.54 11.99 5.44
C PHE A 102 -1.73 12.67 4.75
#